data_AF-A0A452VCK1-F1
#
_entry.id   AF-A0A452VCK1-F1
#
_cell.length_a   1.000
_cell.length_b   1.000
_cell.length_c   1.000
_cell.angle_alpha   90.00
_cell.angle_beta   90.00
_cell.angle_gamma   90.00
#
_symmetry.space_group_name_H-M   'P 1'
#
loop_
_entity.id
_entity.type
_entity.pdbx_description
1 polymer ?
#
loop_
_entity_poly.entity_id
_entity_poly.type
_entity_poly.pdbx_seq_one_letter_code
_entity_poly.pdbx_strand_id
1 'polypeptide(L)'
;MFSILLLYCFFLGTVPALAETGGERQLSPEKSEVWGPGLKAAVVLPARYFYIQAVDTSGNKFTSSPGENVFQIKISAPEEQFTRVGVQVLDRKDGSFIVRYRMYASYKNLKVEVKFQGQHVAKSPYILKGNL
;
A
#
# COMPACT_ATOMS: atom_id res chain seq x y z
N MET A 1 -44.24 -60.14 7.47
CA MET A 1 -45.28 -59.43 6.69
C MET A 1 -45.12 -57.95 6.96
N PHE A 2 -45.05 -57.14 5.89
CA PHE A 2 -44.96 -55.67 5.80
C PHE A 2 -43.67 -55.02 6.34
N SER A 3 -42.70 -54.54 5.53
CA SER A 3 -42.71 -53.64 4.36
C SER A 3 -43.06 -52.19 4.69
N ILE A 4 -42.09 -51.27 4.63
CA ILE A 4 -42.01 -50.17 3.64
C ILE A 4 -40.75 -49.32 3.88
N LEU A 5 -40.07 -49.06 2.76
CA LEU A 5 -38.92 -48.21 2.50
C LEU A 5 -39.35 -46.72 2.44
N LEU A 6 -38.54 -45.77 2.95
CA LEU A 6 -38.46 -44.34 2.56
C LEU A 6 -37.45 -43.66 3.51
N LEU A 7 -36.16 -43.49 3.19
CA LEU A 7 -35.52 -42.51 2.28
C LEU A 7 -35.87 -41.04 2.59
N TYR A 8 -34.84 -40.17 2.60
CA TYR A 8 -34.81 -38.71 2.86
C TYR A 8 -34.59 -38.31 4.35
N CYS A 9 -33.65 -37.44 4.77
CA CYS A 9 -32.82 -36.45 4.11
C CYS A 9 -31.42 -36.37 4.75
N PHE A 10 -30.44 -36.32 3.87
CA PHE A 10 -29.08 -35.83 4.11
C PHE A 10 -29.08 -34.29 4.01
N PHE A 11 -28.03 -33.66 4.55
CA PHE A 11 -27.56 -32.29 4.30
C PHE A 11 -28.00 -31.15 5.23
N LEU A 12 -27.04 -30.85 6.12
CA LEU A 12 -26.51 -29.53 6.44
C LEU A 12 -27.50 -28.48 6.92
N GLY A 13 -27.57 -28.35 8.24
CA GLY A 13 -27.93 -27.08 8.87
C GLY A 13 -26.97 -26.01 8.38
N THR A 14 -27.45 -25.17 7.48
CA THR A 14 -26.83 -23.89 7.15
C THR A 14 -27.02 -22.98 8.35
N VAL A 15 -26.03 -22.96 9.25
CA VAL A 15 -25.86 -21.81 10.14
C VAL A 15 -25.60 -20.63 9.20
N PRO A 16 -26.43 -19.58 9.18
CA PRO A 16 -26.03 -18.36 8.50
C PRO A 16 -24.86 -17.84 9.32
N ALA A 17 -23.64 -18.06 8.82
CA ALA A 17 -22.53 -17.24 9.21
C ALA A 17 -22.96 -15.83 8.85
N LEU A 18 -23.33 -15.06 9.87
CA LEU A 18 -23.27 -13.62 9.82
C LEU A 18 -21.80 -13.32 9.52
N ALA A 19 -21.47 -13.31 8.23
CA ALA A 19 -20.33 -12.59 7.75
C ALA A 19 -20.62 -11.16 8.17
N GLU A 20 -20.06 -10.77 9.31
CA GLU A 20 -19.90 -9.36 9.59
C GLU A 20 -19.11 -8.82 8.42
N THR A 21 -19.81 -8.22 7.47
CA THR A 21 -19.25 -7.17 6.62
C THR A 21 -18.92 -6.04 7.58
N GLY A 22 -17.86 -6.25 8.38
CA GLY A 22 -17.30 -5.26 9.27
C GLY A 22 -17.05 -4.06 8.38
N GLY A 23 -17.73 -2.96 8.67
CA GLY A 23 -17.77 -1.79 7.80
C GLY A 23 -16.37 -1.51 7.27
N GLU A 24 -16.23 -1.48 5.93
CA GLU A 24 -14.93 -1.33 5.29
C GLU A 24 -14.22 -0.14 5.94
N ARG A 25 -13.11 -0.43 6.62
CA ARG A 25 -12.34 0.62 7.29
C ARG A 25 -11.84 1.56 6.19
N GLN A 26 -12.22 2.82 6.27
CA GLN A 26 -11.82 3.81 5.29
C GLN A 26 -10.39 4.26 5.56
N LEU A 27 -9.51 4.12 4.56
CA LEU A 27 -8.12 4.58 4.62
C LEU A 27 -8.07 6.12 4.67
N SER A 28 -7.24 6.65 5.57
CA SER A 28 -6.96 8.08 5.72
C SER A 28 -5.53 8.40 5.23
N PRO A 29 -5.38 9.15 4.11
CA PRO A 29 -4.07 9.56 3.59
C PRO A 29 -3.26 10.39 4.58
N GLU A 30 -3.92 11.30 5.29
CA GLU A 30 -3.31 12.23 6.23
C GLU A 30 -2.84 11.56 7.53
N LYS A 31 -3.52 10.49 7.97
CA LYS A 31 -3.13 9.71 9.15
C LYS A 31 -2.15 8.58 8.83
N SER A 32 -2.08 8.15 7.57
CA SER A 32 -1.15 7.12 7.13
C SER A 32 0.30 7.59 7.32
N GLU A 33 1.21 6.65 7.56
CA GLU A 33 2.61 6.94 7.88
C GLU A 33 3.51 6.57 6.70
N VAL A 34 4.57 7.33 6.46
CA VAL A 34 5.57 7.06 5.41
C VAL A 34 6.97 7.27 5.98
N TRP A 35 7.82 6.25 5.92
CA TRP A 35 9.17 6.29 6.50
C TRP A 35 10.13 5.34 5.79
N GLY A 36 11.44 5.53 5.97
CA GLY A 36 12.44 4.58 5.50
C GLY A 36 13.68 5.25 4.91
N PRO A 37 14.72 4.45 4.63
CA PRO A 37 16.00 4.97 4.15
C PRO A 37 15.90 5.60 2.76
N GLY A 38 15.04 5.10 1.88
CA GLY A 38 14.87 5.61 0.51
C GLY A 38 14.30 7.02 0.40
N LEU A 39 13.90 7.63 1.52
CA LEU A 39 13.49 9.04 1.63
C LEU A 39 14.62 9.92 2.19
N LYS A 40 15.86 9.43 2.22
CA LYS A 40 17.05 10.19 2.61
C LYS A 40 17.99 10.31 1.42
N ALA A 41 18.53 11.51 1.21
CA ALA A 41 19.46 11.78 0.12
C ALA A 41 20.78 10.99 0.24
N ALA A 42 21.31 10.84 1.45
CA ALA A 42 22.62 10.23 1.70
C ALA A 42 22.72 8.71 1.43
N VAL A 43 21.68 8.07 0.89
CA VAL A 43 21.66 6.62 0.67
C VAL A 43 22.31 6.26 -0.66
N VAL A 44 23.43 5.54 -0.60
CA VAL A 44 24.25 5.14 -1.76
C VAL A 44 23.83 3.78 -2.38
N LEU A 45 22.64 3.29 -2.06
CA LEU A 45 22.16 1.99 -2.55
C LEU A 45 21.65 2.09 -4.00
N PRO A 46 21.99 1.11 -4.87
CA PRO A 46 21.51 1.08 -6.27
C PRO A 46 19.98 1.04 -6.39
N ALA A 47 19.31 0.40 -5.45
CA ALA A 47 17.87 0.44 -5.30
C ALA A 47 17.55 0.92 -3.88
N ARG A 48 16.62 1.87 -3.79
CA ARG A 48 16.19 2.50 -2.54
C ARG A 48 14.78 2.04 -2.21
N TYR A 49 14.43 2.05 -0.93
CA TYR A 49 13.10 1.65 -0.51
C TYR A 49 12.61 2.45 0.69
N PHE A 50 11.29 2.56 0.80
CA PHE A 50 10.61 3.11 1.96
C PHE A 50 9.29 2.35 2.19
N TYR A 51 8.69 2.58 3.35
CA TYR A 51 7.49 1.93 3.80
C TYR A 51 6.33 2.93 3.85
N ILE A 52 5.13 2.39 3.69
CA ILE A 52 3.86 3.08 3.93
C ILE A 52 3.04 2.22 4.88
N GLN A 53 2.55 2.79 5.98
CA GLN A 53 1.55 2.17 6.86
C GLN A 53 0.19 2.77 6.51
N ALA A 54 -0.76 1.94 6.08
CA ALA A 54 -2.14 2.37 5.97
C ALA A 54 -2.75 2.55 7.37
N VAL A 55 -3.42 3.68 7.56
CA VAL A 55 -4.13 4.03 8.79
C VAL A 55 -5.55 4.44 8.42
N ASP A 56 -6.53 4.02 9.21
CA ASP A 56 -7.93 4.36 8.97
C ASP A 56 -8.29 5.78 9.47
N THR A 57 -9.50 6.24 9.15
CA THR A 57 -10.03 7.52 9.63
C THR A 57 -10.17 7.62 11.15
N SER A 58 -10.14 6.50 11.88
CA SER A 58 -10.13 6.47 13.35
C SER A 58 -8.72 6.52 13.95
N GLY A 59 -7.67 6.40 13.12
CA GLY A 59 -6.27 6.38 13.56
C GLY A 59 -5.74 4.98 13.85
N ASN A 60 -6.48 3.91 13.53
CA ASN A 60 -6.00 2.55 13.71
C ASN A 60 -5.16 2.11 12.51
N LYS A 61 -4.05 1.43 12.80
CA LYS A 61 -3.23 0.79 11.77
C LYS A 61 -4.00 -0.38 11.16
N PHE A 62 -4.01 -0.46 9.84
CA PHE A 62 -4.44 -1.68 9.17
C PHE A 62 -3.50 -2.82 9.54
N THR A 63 -4.06 -4.00 9.77
CA THR A 63 -3.34 -5.26 10.05
C THR A 63 -3.46 -6.26 8.90
N SER A 64 -4.18 -5.89 7.86
CA SER A 64 -4.39 -6.62 6.62
C SER A 64 -4.32 -5.65 5.45
N SER A 65 -4.12 -6.16 4.24
CA SER A 65 -4.09 -5.30 3.05
C SER A 65 -5.41 -4.55 2.87
N PRO A 66 -5.39 -3.21 2.75
CA PRO A 66 -6.57 -2.41 2.40
C PRO A 66 -6.96 -2.52 0.91
N GLY A 67 -6.18 -3.24 0.11
CA GLY A 67 -6.41 -3.40 -1.33
C GLY A 67 -5.12 -3.40 -2.14
N GLU A 68 -5.21 -3.85 -3.38
CA GLU A 68 -4.10 -3.83 -4.33
C GLU A 68 -3.96 -2.46 -5.00
N ASN A 69 -2.72 -2.01 -5.24
CA ASN A 69 -2.41 -0.77 -5.96
C ASN A 69 -3.08 0.51 -5.39
N VAL A 70 -3.39 0.53 -4.09
CA VAL A 70 -4.08 1.66 -3.43
C VAL A 70 -3.24 2.94 -3.41
N PHE A 71 -1.91 2.81 -3.31
CA PHE A 71 -0.98 3.94 -3.30
C PHE A 71 -0.36 4.17 -4.67
N GLN A 72 -0.48 5.40 -5.18
CA GLN A 72 0.17 5.86 -6.41
C GLN A 72 1.49 6.55 -6.06
N ILE A 73 2.59 6.07 -6.64
CA ILE A 73 3.93 6.63 -6.42
C ILE A 73 4.42 7.29 -7.69
N LYS A 74 4.85 8.55 -7.60
CA LYS A 74 5.51 9.27 -8.69
C LYS A 74 6.84 9.82 -8.20
N ILE A 75 7.91 9.51 -8.92
CA ILE A 75 9.25 10.03 -8.64
C ILE A 75 9.71 10.82 -9.86
N SER A 76 10.07 12.08 -9.63
CA SER A 76 10.51 13.01 -10.69
C SER A 76 11.70 13.83 -10.21
N ALA A 77 12.56 14.25 -11.13
CA ALA A 77 13.59 15.25 -10.90
C ALA A 77 13.09 16.59 -11.45
N PRO A 78 12.77 17.60 -10.60
CA PRO A 78 12.14 18.85 -11.06
C PRO A 78 12.97 19.66 -12.07
N GLU A 79 14.29 19.48 -12.04
CA GLU A 79 15.25 20.20 -12.90
C GLU A 79 15.52 19.48 -14.23
N GLU A 80 15.04 18.25 -14.39
CA GLU A 80 15.29 17.44 -15.59
C GLU A 80 14.03 17.30 -16.44
N GLN A 81 14.20 17.32 -17.76
CA GLN A 81 13.10 17.08 -18.70
C GLN A 81 12.58 15.64 -18.63
N PHE A 82 13.48 14.67 -18.39
CA PHE A 82 13.15 13.25 -18.33
C PHE A 82 13.73 12.61 -17.07
N THR A 83 12.89 11.88 -16.33
CA THR A 83 13.31 11.13 -15.14
C THR A 83 13.10 9.63 -15.37
N ARG A 84 14.20 8.89 -15.52
CA ARG A 84 14.20 7.43 -15.66
C ARG A 84 14.36 6.79 -14.28
N VAL A 85 13.23 6.56 -13.61
CA VAL A 85 13.15 5.88 -12.32
C VAL A 85 12.15 4.73 -12.41
N GLY A 86 12.62 3.51 -12.16
CA GLY A 86 11.73 2.35 -12.04
C GLY A 86 11.18 2.28 -10.63
N VAL A 87 9.85 2.13 -10.48
CA VAL A 87 9.17 2.07 -9.18
C VAL A 87 8.36 0.79 -9.08
N GLN A 88 8.37 0.16 -7.91
CA GLN A 88 7.57 -1.00 -7.59
C GLN A 88 6.95 -0.83 -6.20
N VAL A 89 5.64 -1.02 -6.09
CA VAL A 89 4.92 -1.07 -4.82
C VAL A 89 4.60 -2.52 -4.52
N LEU A 90 5.01 -3.01 -3.36
CA LEU A 90 4.71 -4.36 -2.90
C LEU A 90 3.87 -4.30 -1.63
N ASP A 91 2.73 -4.97 -1.67
CA ASP A 91 1.85 -5.16 -0.53
C ASP A 91 2.41 -6.28 0.37
N ARG A 92 2.69 -5.95 1.64
CA ARG A 92 3.21 -6.93 2.62
C ARG A 92 2.10 -7.76 3.27
N LYS A 93 0.84 -7.49 2.96
CA LYS A 93 -0.36 -8.17 3.47
C LYS A 93 -0.61 -8.00 4.98
N ASP A 94 0.15 -7.13 5.64
CA ASP A 94 0.05 -6.79 7.07
C ASP A 94 -0.46 -5.35 7.30
N GLY A 95 -1.03 -4.71 6.27
CA GLY A 95 -1.46 -3.31 6.28
C GLY A 95 -0.36 -2.30 5.96
N SER A 96 0.86 -2.78 5.70
CA SER A 96 1.96 -1.96 5.21
C SER A 96 2.41 -2.35 3.80
N PHE A 97 3.12 -1.42 3.16
CA PHE A 97 3.64 -1.57 1.80
C PHE A 97 5.12 -1.24 1.80
N ILE A 98 5.90 -1.92 0.95
CA ILE A 98 7.27 -1.54 0.62
C ILE A 98 7.30 -0.97 -0.80
N VAL A 99 7.74 0.27 -0.92
CA VAL A 99 8.00 0.92 -2.19
C VAL A 99 9.48 0.81 -2.48
N ARG A 100 9.83 0.17 -3.60
CA ARG A 100 11.20 0.07 -4.11
C ARG A 100 11.34 0.94 -5.34
N TYR A 101 12.42 1.69 -5.44
CA TYR A 101 12.74 2.42 -6.66
C TYR A 101 14.22 2.34 -7.02
N ARG A 102 14.49 2.38 -8.32
CA ARG A 102 15.83 2.38 -8.90
C ARG A 102 15.96 3.55 -9.87
N MET A 103 17.00 4.35 -9.66
CA MET A 103 17.38 5.40 -10.60
C MET A 103 18.29 4.82 -11.67
N TYR A 104 18.05 5.21 -12.93
CA TYR A 104 18.88 4.79 -14.07
C TYR A 104 19.77 5.92 -14.61
N ALA A 105 19.79 7.05 -13.91
CA ALA A 105 20.66 8.20 -14.13
C ALA A 105 20.83 8.93 -12.77
N SER A 106 21.80 9.83 -12.68
CA SER A 106 21.99 10.67 -11.50
C SER A 106 21.15 11.94 -11.57
N TYR A 107 20.67 12.43 -10.43
CA TYR A 107 19.79 13.60 -10.34
C TYR A 107 20.21 14.50 -9.18
N LYS A 108 20.22 15.83 -9.38
CA LYS A 108 20.52 16.79 -8.31
C LYS A 108 19.47 16.86 -7.21
N ASN A 109 18.22 16.60 -7.58
CA ASN A 109 17.07 16.70 -6.68
C ASN A 109 16.03 15.68 -7.15
N LEU A 110 15.41 14.96 -6.21
CA LEU A 110 14.25 14.12 -6.46
C LEU A 110 13.05 14.59 -5.67
N LYS A 111 11.88 14.51 -6.30
CA LYS A 111 10.57 14.70 -5.71
C LYS A 111 9.86 13.36 -5.71
N VAL A 112 9.60 12.83 -4.52
CA VAL A 112 8.84 11.60 -4.31
C VAL A 112 7.43 11.99 -3.87
N GLU A 113 6.45 11.74 -4.72
CA GLU A 113 5.03 11.90 -4.44
C GLU A 113 4.43 10.54 -4.07
N VAL A 114 3.78 10.47 -2.92
CA VAL A 114 2.97 9.35 -2.47
C VAL A 114 1.53 9.83 -2.39
N LYS A 115 0.63 9.20 -3.15
CA LYS A 115 -0.78 9.57 -3.21
C LYS A 115 -1.70 8.40 -2.97
N PHE A 116 -2.88 8.69 -2.43
CA PHE A 116 -4.03 7.80 -2.38
C PHE A 116 -5.22 8.56 -2.95
N GLN A 117 -5.83 8.04 -4.01
CA GLN A 117 -6.96 8.69 -4.70
C GLN A 117 -6.68 10.16 -5.04
N GLY A 118 -5.46 10.46 -5.49
CA GLY A 118 -5.02 11.82 -5.83
C GLY A 118 -4.61 12.71 -4.65
N GLN A 119 -4.88 12.31 -3.41
CA GLN A 119 -4.51 13.06 -2.19
C GLN A 119 -3.12 12.66 -1.71
N HIS A 120 -2.35 13.62 -1.19
CA HIS A 120 -1.03 13.34 -0.63
C HIS A 120 -1.11 12.53 0.65
N VAL A 121 -0.25 11.52 0.75
CA VAL A 121 -0.14 10.66 1.93
C VAL A 121 0.96 11.18 2.85
N ALA A 122 0.67 11.28 4.14
CA ALA A 122 1.58 11.83 5.14
C ALA A 122 2.16 13.20 4.73
N LYS A 123 3.49 13.34 4.76
CA LYS A 123 4.20 14.58 4.42
C LYS A 123 4.57 14.68 2.93
N SER A 124 3.99 13.85 2.06
CA SER A 124 4.25 13.94 0.62
C SER A 124 3.88 15.33 0.08
N PRO A 125 4.65 15.90 -0.86
CA PRO A 125 5.85 15.34 -1.49
C PRO A 125 7.12 15.42 -0.63
N TYR A 126 7.99 14.42 -0.78
CA TYR A 126 9.33 14.41 -0.18
C TYR A 126 10.37 14.93 -1.16
N ILE A 127 11.12 15.96 -0.77
CA ILE A 127 12.18 16.55 -1.59
C ILE A 127 13.54 16.06 -1.10
N LEU A 128 14.20 15.25 -1.91
CA LEU A 128 15.53 14.72 -1.65
C LEU A 128 16.55 15.59 -2.38
N LYS A 129 17.34 16.35 -1.62
CA LYS A 129 18.35 17.25 -2.18
C LYS A 129 19.75 16.65 -2.09
N GLY A 130 20.54 16.79 -3.15
CA GLY A 130 21.92 16.32 -3.23
C GLY A 130 22.18 15.58 -4.54
N ASN A 131 23.43 15.37 -4.92
CA ASN A 131 23.74 14.62 -6.15
C ASN A 131 23.42 13.13 -5.93
N LEU A 132 22.20 12.72 -6.29
CA LEU A 132 21.63 11.38 -6.08
C LEU A 132 21.88 10.44 -7.24
#